data_AF-A0A0J7LQW7-F1
#
_entry.id   AF-A0A0J7LQW7-F1
#
_cell.length_a   1.000
_cell.length_b   1.000
_cell.length_c   1.000
_cell.angle_alpha   90.00
_cell.angle_beta   90.00
_cell.angle_gamma   90.00
#
_symmetry.space_group_name_H-M   'P 1'
#
loop_
_entity.id
_entity.type
_entity.pdbx_description
1 polymer ?
#
loop_
_entity_poly.entity_id
_entity_poly.type
_entity_poly.pdbx_seq_one_letter_code
_entity_poly.pdbx_strand_id
1 'polypeptide(L)'
;MENSNENLKYLRAQRRLKQLKGFYIHLAVYLIINPVIIFANSKKHGFADVMTYSTAILWGLVIIIHLVSVFFFRNWEEKKMDELLKKYHNDGK
;
A
#
# COMPACT_ATOMS: atom_id res chain seq x y z
N MET A 1 -8.34 22.29 23.75
CA MET A 1 -7.23 22.03 22.80
C MET A 1 -6.71 20.57 22.87
N GLU A 2 -6.83 19.88 24.01
CA GLU A 2 -6.36 18.49 24.16
C GLU A 2 -7.16 17.46 23.32
N ASN A 3 -8.48 17.59 23.27
CA ASN A 3 -9.37 16.68 22.52
C ASN A 3 -9.13 16.71 20.98
N SER A 4 -8.69 17.86 20.43
CA SER A 4 -8.42 18.04 19.00
C SER A 4 -7.14 17.31 18.55
N ASN A 5 -6.11 17.30 19.40
CA ASN A 5 -4.85 16.61 19.12
C ASN A 5 -4.99 15.08 19.23
N GLU A 6 -5.74 14.60 20.22
CA GLU A 6 -6.09 13.18 20.37
C GLU A 6 -6.86 12.65 19.15
N ASN A 7 -7.86 13.40 18.67
CA ASN A 7 -8.61 13.06 17.46
C ASN A 7 -7.74 12.99 16.20
N LEU A 8 -6.81 13.94 16.02
CA LEU A 8 -5.89 13.93 14.87
C LEU A 8 -4.92 12.74 14.90
N LYS A 9 -4.41 12.36 16.07
CA LYS A 9 -3.58 11.16 16.23
C LYS A 9 -4.37 9.89 15.91
N TYR A 10 -5.60 9.80 16.41
CA TYR A 10 -6.49 8.67 16.14
C TYR A 10 -6.82 8.54 14.65
N LEU A 11 -7.18 9.63 13.98
CA LEU A 11 -7.47 9.64 12.54
C LEU A 11 -6.25 9.25 11.69
N ARG A 12 -5.04 9.70 12.07
CA ARG A 12 -3.78 9.26 11.44
C ARG A 12 -3.58 7.76 11.59
N ALA A 13 -3.72 7.24 12.81
CA ALA A 13 -3.56 5.80 13.07
C ALA A 13 -4.58 4.97 12.28
N GLN A 14 -5.84 5.40 12.21
CA GLN A 14 -6.89 4.71 11.48
C GLN A 14 -6.63 4.70 9.96
N ARG A 15 -6.21 5.83 9.38
CA ARG A 15 -5.82 5.89 7.95
C ARG A 15 -4.67 4.92 7.64
N ARG A 16 -3.65 4.86 8.51
CA ARG A 16 -2.52 3.93 8.36
C ARG A 16 -2.99 2.48 8.34
N LEU A 17 -3.85 2.09 9.29
CA LEU A 17 -4.39 0.72 9.35
C LEU A 17 -5.21 0.36 8.11
N LYS A 18 -6.00 1.30 7.58
CA LYS A 18 -6.82 1.08 6.38
C LYS A 18 -5.95 0.85 5.14
N GLN A 19 -4.90 1.66 4.95
CA GLN A 19 -3.95 1.50 3.84
C GLN A 19 -3.19 0.17 3.94
N LEU A 20 -2.70 -0.17 5.14
CA LEU A 20 -1.98 -1.42 5.38
C LEU A 20 -2.86 -2.65 5.11
N LYS A 21 -4.10 -2.65 5.61
CA LYS A 21 -5.07 -3.72 5.34
C LYS A 21 -5.32 -3.90 3.84
N GLY A 22 -5.51 -2.81 3.11
CA GLY A 22 -5.67 -2.85 1.66
C GLY A 22 -4.48 -3.53 0.98
N PHE A 23 -3.26 -3.10 1.31
CA PHE A 23 -2.03 -3.69 0.77
C PHE A 23 -1.91 -5.19 1.07
N TYR A 24 -2.12 -5.61 2.32
CA TYR A 24 -2.01 -7.02 2.71
C TYR A 24 -3.04 -7.92 2.02
N ILE A 25 -4.26 -7.45 1.79
CA ILE A 25 -5.27 -8.21 1.06
C ILE A 25 -4.80 -8.45 -0.38
N HIS A 26 -4.33 -7.41 -1.07
CA HIS A 26 -3.85 -7.55 -2.45
C HIS A 26 -2.62 -8.48 -2.52
N LEU A 27 -1.69 -8.36 -1.57
CA LEU A 27 -0.52 -9.23 -1.47
C LEU A 27 -0.91 -10.69 -1.20
N ALA A 28 -1.84 -10.94 -0.27
CA ALA A 28 -2.30 -12.29 0.05
C ALA A 28 -3.00 -12.93 -1.15
N VAL A 29 -3.90 -12.19 -1.81
CA VAL A 29 -4.58 -12.65 -3.04
C VAL A 29 -3.55 -12.96 -4.13
N TYR A 30 -2.55 -12.09 -4.32
CA TYR A 30 -1.47 -12.32 -5.28
C TYR A 30 -0.67 -13.59 -4.99
N LEU A 31 -0.28 -13.82 -3.73
CA LEU A 31 0.49 -15.00 -3.33
C LEU A 31 -0.31 -16.30 -3.41
N ILE A 32 -1.64 -16.26 -3.31
CA ILE A 32 -2.48 -17.46 -3.39
C ILE A 32 -2.89 -17.75 -4.84
N ILE A 33 -3.37 -16.74 -5.58
CA ILE A 33 -3.94 -16.94 -6.92
C ILE A 33 -2.85 -17.23 -7.96
N ASN A 34 -1.73 -16.51 -7.95
CA ASN A 34 -0.67 -16.74 -8.95
C ASN A 34 -0.12 -18.17 -8.97
N PRO A 35 0.25 -18.81 -7.83
CA PRO A 35 0.72 -20.19 -7.87
C PRO A 35 -0.39 -21.17 -8.29
N VAL A 36 -1.66 -20.91 -7.98
CA VAL A 36 -2.79 -21.72 -8.48
C VAL A 36 -2.87 -21.65 -10.00
N ILE A 37 -2.76 -20.45 -10.57
CA ILE A 37 -2.76 -20.25 -12.03
C ILE A 37 -1.56 -20.93 -12.67
N ILE A 38 -0.34 -20.72 -12.14
CA ILE A 38 0.89 -21.33 -12.65
C ILE A 38 0.80 -22.86 -12.61
N PHE A 39 0.32 -23.44 -11.51
CA PHE A 39 0.16 -24.88 -11.36
C PHE A 39 -0.90 -25.45 -12.31
N ALA A 40 -2.04 -24.77 -12.46
CA ALA A 40 -3.11 -25.17 -13.36
C ALA A 40 -2.65 -25.12 -14.83
N ASN A 41 -1.88 -24.09 -15.22
CA ASN A 41 -1.43 -23.92 -16.60
C ASN A 41 -0.27 -24.88 -16.95
N SER A 42 0.63 -25.12 -15.98
CA SER A 42 1.72 -26.09 -16.14
C SER A 42 1.24 -27.49 -16.49
N LYS A 43 0.09 -27.93 -15.96
CA LYS A 43 -0.51 -29.23 -16.30
C LYS A 43 -0.99 -29.32 -17.75
N LYS A 44 -1.29 -28.21 -18.42
CA LYS A 44 -1.84 -28.17 -19.79
C LYS A 44 -0.79 -27.85 -20.85
N HIS A 45 0.14 -26.95 -20.56
CA HIS A 45 1.09 -26.41 -21.55
C HIS A 45 2.57 -26.53 -21.12
N GLY A 46 2.85 -27.10 -19.93
CA GLY A 46 4.19 -27.14 -19.35
C GLY A 46 4.57 -25.81 -18.67
N PHE A 47 5.64 -25.83 -17.86
CA PHE A 47 6.07 -24.66 -17.06
C PHE A 47 6.65 -23.49 -17.88
N ALA A 48 6.83 -23.64 -19.19
CA ALA A 48 7.62 -22.74 -20.03
C ALA A 48 6.80 -21.62 -20.71
N ASP A 49 5.48 -21.54 -20.49
CA ASP A 49 4.68 -20.50 -21.11
C ASP A 49 4.84 -19.15 -20.40
N VAL A 50 5.63 -18.27 -21.03
CA VAL A 50 5.98 -16.94 -20.54
C VAL A 50 4.74 -16.05 -20.36
N MET A 51 3.66 -16.28 -21.11
CA MET A 51 2.40 -15.54 -20.95
C MET A 51 1.75 -15.79 -19.58
N THR A 52 1.93 -16.99 -19.01
CA THR A 52 1.39 -17.33 -17.68
C THR A 52 2.00 -16.48 -16.58
N TYR A 53 3.27 -16.10 -16.72
CA TYR A 53 3.99 -15.29 -15.73
C TYR A 53 3.87 -13.79 -15.99
N SER A 54 3.52 -13.36 -17.21
CA SER A 54 3.40 -11.95 -17.55
C SER A 54 2.39 -11.21 -16.66
N THR A 55 1.22 -11.81 -16.41
CA THR A 55 0.21 -11.25 -15.50
C THR A 55 0.74 -11.16 -14.07
N ALA A 56 1.42 -12.20 -13.58
CA ALA A 56 2.05 -12.19 -12.26
C ALA A 56 3.12 -11.08 -12.15
N ILE A 57 3.96 -10.91 -13.17
CA ILE A 57 5.02 -9.90 -13.18
C ILE A 57 4.43 -8.48 -13.16
N LEU A 58 3.41 -8.20 -13.96
CA LEU A 58 2.75 -6.89 -13.99
C LEU A 58 2.10 -6.56 -12.64
N TRP A 59 1.36 -7.50 -12.05
CA TRP A 59 0.75 -7.32 -10.72
C TRP A 59 1.79 -7.25 -9.61
N GLY A 60 2.90 -7.98 -9.73
CA GLY A 60 4.04 -7.90 -8.82
C GLY A 60 4.66 -6.49 -8.82
N LEU A 61 4.78 -5.86 -10.00
CA LEU A 61 5.26 -4.48 -10.12
C LEU A 61 4.33 -3.50 -9.40
N VAL A 62 3.01 -3.66 -9.55
CA VAL A 62 2.00 -2.83 -8.86
C VAL A 62 2.11 -2.96 -7.35
N ILE A 63 2.33 -4.17 -6.82
CA ILE A 63 2.56 -4.40 -5.39
C ILE A 63 3.84 -3.71 -4.90
N ILE A 64 4.93 -3.80 -5.66
CA ILE A 64 6.21 -3.14 -5.32
C ILE A 64 6.03 -1.62 -5.28
N ILE A 65 5.35 -1.04 -6.26
CA ILE A 65 5.02 0.40 -6.28
C ILE A 65 4.20 0.78 -5.04
N HIS A 66 3.20 -0.04 -4.69
CA HIS A 66 2.37 0.21 -3.51
C HIS A 66 3.18 0.10 -2.20
N LEU A 67 4.10 -0.85 -2.11
CA LEU A 67 5.01 -1.00 -0.97
C LEU A 67 5.89 0.24 -0.82
N VAL A 68 6.51 0.70 -1.91
CA VAL A 68 7.33 1.93 -1.92
C VAL A 68 6.49 3.15 -1.53
N SER A 69 5.25 3.25 -2.04
CA SER A 69 4.32 4.32 -1.67
C SER A 69 4.03 4.33 -0.16
N VAL A 70 3.64 3.19 0.40
CA VAL A 70 3.26 3.05 1.82
C VAL A 70 4.44 3.27 2.76
N PHE A 71 5.66 2.86 2.40
CA PHE A 71 6.83 2.99 3.27
C PHE A 71 7.58 4.31 3.08
N PHE A 72 7.78 4.77 1.84
CA PHE A 72 8.67 5.89 1.53
C PHE A 72 7.93 7.24 1.54
N PHE A 73 6.74 7.31 0.95
CA PHE A 73 5.97 8.56 0.89
C PHE A 73 5.32 8.92 2.24
N ARG A 74 5.16 7.96 3.15
CA ARG A 74 4.59 8.19 4.48
C ARG A 74 5.37 9.20 5.31
N ASN A 75 6.69 9.11 5.31
CA ASN A 75 7.54 10.05 6.05
C ASN A 75 7.50 11.45 5.45
N TRP A 76 7.28 11.55 4.13
CA TRP A 76 7.15 12.83 3.45
C TRP A 76 5.79 13.48 3.73
N GLU A 77 4.68 12.72 3.63
CA GLU A 77 3.33 13.22 3.94
C GLU A 77 3.20 13.70 5.38
N GLU A 78 3.76 12.95 6.34
CA GLU A 78 3.71 13.33 7.76
C GLU A 78 4.45 14.63 8.03
N LYS A 79 5.65 14.80 7.47
CA LYS A 79 6.41 16.06 7.58
C LYS A 79 5.64 17.22 6.97
N LYS A 80 5.01 17.01 5.82
CA LYS A 80 4.29 18.08 5.12
C LYS A 80 3.00 18.49 5.82
N MET A 81 2.29 17.53 6.42
CA MET A 81 1.13 17.81 7.24
C MET A 81 1.50 18.59 8.51
N ASP A 82 2.59 18.24 9.19
CA ASP A 82 3.07 18.98 10.37
C ASP A 82 3.55 20.40 10.00
N GLU A 83 4.19 20.58 8.84
CA GLU A 83 4.55 21.91 8.32
C GLU A 83 3.31 22.78 8.03
N LEU A 84 2.29 22.22 7.39
CA LEU A 84 1.03 22.93 7.11
C LEU A 84 0.32 23.33 8.41
N LEU A 85 0.20 22.40 9.37
CA LEU A 85 -0.38 22.69 10.68
C LEU A 85 0.35 23.81 11.41
N LYS A 86 1.69 23.83 11.36
CA LYS A 86 2.50 24.92 11.93
C LYS A 86 2.25 26.25 11.23
N LYS A 87 2.13 26.28 9.90
CA LYS A 87 1.79 27.50 9.14
C LYS A 87 0.41 28.03 9.53
N TYR A 88 -0.62 27.18 9.52
CA TYR A 88 -1.98 27.58 9.94
C TYR A 88 -2.04 28.13 11.37
N HIS A 89 -1.24 27.60 12.29
CA HIS A 89 -1.20 28.09 13.68
C HIS A 89 -0.46 29.43 13.82
N ASN A 90 0.57 29.68 13.00
CA ASN A 90 1.33 30.93 13.01
C ASN A 90 0.63 32.06 12.24
N ASP A 91 -0.12 31.75 11.18
CA ASP A 91 -0.86 32.72 10.36
C ASP A 91 -2.23 33.11 10.98
N GLY A 92 -2.65 32.43 12.06
CA GLY A 92 -3.85 32.74 12.83
C GLY A 92 -3.63 33.71 14.01
N LYS A 93 -2.47 34.37 14.06
CA LYS A 93 -2.18 35.53 14.92
C LYS A 93 -2.06 36.78 14.06
#